data_AF-A0A432RSE3-F1
#
_entry.id   AF-A0A432RSE3-F1
#
_cell.length_a   1.000
_cell.length_b   1.000
_cell.length_c   1.000
_cell.angle_alpha   90.00
_cell.angle_beta   90.00
_cell.angle_gamma   90.00
#
_symmetry.space_group_name_H-M   'P 1'
#
loop_
_entity.id
_entity.type
_entity.pdbx_description
1 polymer ?
#
loop_
_entity_poly.entity_id
_entity_poly.type
_entity_poly.pdbx_seq_one_letter_code
_entity_poly.pdbx_strand_id
1 'polypeptide(L)'
;MSKTTKNRGWISVPVLLLVVMLGLLLLQQQTVINDHKRFQLDTEVLSQNVVWHNAYLALSDLTPSPGGGPSCIGFCSPSVEGWQSKMLEGQRVWLQRKRLSSLSVERWCASFDKKHIKCWWHDDSGAKREMWLTLP
;
A
#
# COMPACT_ATOMS: atom_id res chain seq x y z
N MET A 1 77.25 21.68 6.29
CA MET A 1 76.28 21.06 7.23
C MET A 1 74.95 20.90 6.50
N SER A 2 74.57 19.66 6.22
CA SER A 2 73.47 19.31 5.33
C SER A 2 72.13 19.29 6.07
N LYS A 3 71.09 19.84 5.43
CA LYS A 3 69.70 19.92 5.91
C LYS A 3 69.10 18.52 5.98
N THR A 4 68.71 18.06 7.17
CA THR A 4 67.80 16.90 7.29
C THR A 4 66.36 17.37 7.12
N THR A 5 65.84 17.22 5.91
CA THR A 5 64.42 17.42 5.60
C THR A 5 63.59 16.29 6.18
N LYS A 6 62.56 16.68 6.92
CA LYS A 6 61.63 15.84 7.68
C LYS A 6 60.64 15.15 6.72
N ASN A 7 61.02 14.00 6.16
CA ASN A 7 60.12 13.17 5.35
C ASN A 7 59.19 12.35 6.26
N ARG A 8 58.11 12.97 6.77
CA ARG A 8 57.05 12.29 7.53
C ARG A 8 55.64 12.42 6.93
N GLY A 9 55.49 12.98 5.72
CA GLY A 9 54.19 13.28 5.12
C GLY A 9 53.68 12.34 4.01
N TRP A 10 54.52 11.47 3.43
CA TRP A 10 54.16 10.77 2.19
C TRP A 10 53.32 9.51 2.38
N ILE A 11 53.39 8.85 3.53
CA ILE A 11 52.62 7.62 3.80
C ILE A 11 51.18 7.95 4.23
N SER A 12 50.94 9.17 4.70
CA SER A 12 49.62 9.63 5.16
C SER A 12 48.62 9.89 4.02
N VAL A 13 49.10 10.38 2.88
CA VAL A 13 48.24 10.84 1.78
C VAL A 13 47.55 9.68 1.05
N PRO A 14 48.24 8.58 0.68
CA PRO A 14 47.60 7.43 0.04
C PRO A 14 46.54 6.79 0.93
N VAL A 15 46.78 6.72 2.24
CA VAL A 15 45.84 6.16 3.22
C VAL A 15 44.60 7.04 3.35
N LEU A 16 44.77 8.37 3.42
CA LEU A 16 43.65 9.31 3.43
C LEU A 16 42.80 9.20 2.14
N LEU A 17 43.45 9.10 0.98
CA LEU A 17 42.74 8.90 -0.29
C LEU A 17 41.95 7.59 -0.31
N LEU A 18 42.52 6.51 0.22
CA LEU A 18 41.84 5.21 0.31
C LEU A 18 40.59 5.28 1.19
N VAL A 19 40.67 5.96 2.33
CA VAL A 19 39.54 6.18 3.24
C VAL A 19 38.44 7.04 2.57
N VAL A 20 38.82 8.09 1.85
CA VAL A 20 37.86 8.94 1.12
C VAL A 20 37.17 8.14 0.01
N MET A 21 37.92 7.35 -0.76
CA MET A 21 37.36 6.50 -1.82
C MET A 21 36.41 5.45 -1.25
N LEU A 22 36.78 4.80 -0.13
CA LEU A 22 35.88 3.87 0.56
C LEU A 22 34.62 4.57 1.08
N GLY A 23 34.76 5.77 1.65
CA GLY A 23 33.62 6.56 2.12
C GLY A 23 32.65 6.90 0.99
N LEU A 24 33.17 7.32 -0.17
CA LEU A 24 32.37 7.59 -1.37
C LEU A 24 31.69 6.33 -1.91
N LEU A 25 32.40 5.21 -1.96
CA LEU A 25 31.85 3.91 -2.39
C LEU A 25 30.71 3.44 -1.47
N LEU A 26 30.88 3.56 -0.15
CA LEU A 26 29.85 3.21 0.82
C LEU A 26 28.61 4.11 0.70
N LEU A 27 28.80 5.41 0.48
CA LEU A 27 27.70 6.35 0.24
C LEU A 27 26.93 6.01 -1.04
N GLN A 28 27.63 5.73 -2.14
CA GLN A 28 27.01 5.30 -3.40
C GLN A 28 26.25 3.98 -3.24
N GLN A 29 26.81 3.03 -2.50
CA GLN A 29 26.13 1.77 -2.23
C GLN A 29 24.85 1.99 -1.41
N GLN A 30 24.90 2.87 -0.41
CA GLN A 30 23.75 3.19 0.41
C GLN A 30 22.64 3.86 -0.40
N THR A 31 22.95 4.77 -1.33
CA THR A 31 21.95 5.42 -2.18
C THR A 31 21.26 4.41 -3.09
N VAL A 32 22.02 3.51 -3.72
CA VAL A 32 21.47 2.49 -4.62
C VAL A 32 20.54 1.53 -3.87
N ILE A 33 20.91 1.09 -2.66
CA ILE A 33 20.06 0.24 -1.83
C ILE A 33 18.76 0.96 -1.44
N ASN A 34 18.86 2.25 -1.09
CA ASN A 34 17.69 3.02 -0.65
C ASN A 34 16.72 3.29 -1.82
N ASP A 35 17.26 3.59 -3.00
CA ASP A 35 16.47 3.78 -4.22
C ASP A 35 15.78 2.49 -4.66
N HIS A 36 16.48 1.34 -4.57
CA HIS A 36 15.87 0.06 -4.87
C HIS A 36 14.72 -0.28 -3.91
N LYS A 37 14.91 -0.04 -2.61
CA LYS A 37 13.83 -0.22 -1.61
C LYS A 37 12.65 0.69 -1.87
N ARG A 38 12.88 1.96 -2.22
CA ARG A 38 11.81 2.90 -2.59
C ARG A 38 11.04 2.43 -3.81
N PHE A 39 11.75 2.02 -4.86
CA PHE A 39 11.13 1.50 -6.07
C PHE A 39 10.26 0.26 -5.79
N GLN A 40 10.75 -0.68 -4.96
CA GLN A 40 9.95 -1.84 -4.55
C GLN A 40 8.68 -1.42 -3.81
N LEU A 41 8.80 -0.49 -2.86
CA LEU A 41 7.67 0.00 -2.07
C LEU A 41 6.64 0.74 -2.95
N ASP A 42 7.10 1.59 -3.87
CA ASP A 42 6.24 2.29 -4.83
C ASP A 42 5.53 1.31 -5.76
N THR A 43 6.22 0.25 -6.19
CA THR A 43 5.64 -0.81 -7.03
C THR A 43 4.58 -1.61 -6.27
N GLU A 44 4.84 -1.95 -5.01
CA GLU A 44 3.86 -2.63 -4.15
C GLU A 44 2.62 -1.76 -3.92
N VAL A 45 2.79 -0.47 -3.61
CA VAL A 45 1.69 0.48 -3.43
C VAL A 45 0.88 0.64 -4.72
N LEU A 46 1.55 0.76 -5.87
CA LEU A 46 0.89 0.84 -7.17
C LEU A 46 0.08 -0.44 -7.45
N SER A 47 0.67 -1.61 -7.21
CA SER A 47 -0.01 -2.90 -7.40
C SER A 47 -1.26 -3.00 -6.52
N GLN A 48 -1.18 -2.59 -5.25
CA GLN A 48 -2.33 -2.57 -4.35
C GLN A 48 -3.41 -1.59 -4.85
N ASN A 49 -3.02 -0.40 -5.32
CA ASN A 49 -3.97 0.56 -5.89
C ASN A 49 -4.71 0.01 -7.09
N VAL A 50 -4.02 -0.71 -7.99
CA VAL A 50 -4.64 -1.40 -9.13
C VAL A 50 -5.64 -2.45 -8.65
N VAL A 51 -5.27 -3.27 -7.66
CA VAL A 51 -6.16 -4.30 -7.13
C VAL A 51 -7.41 -3.68 -6.49
N TRP A 52 -7.26 -2.61 -5.71
CA TRP A 52 -8.42 -1.93 -5.09
C TRP A 52 -9.31 -1.24 -6.12
N HIS A 53 -8.72 -0.70 -7.18
CA HIS A 53 -9.48 -0.15 -8.31
C HIS A 53 -10.26 -1.25 -9.02
N ASN A 54 -9.64 -2.39 -9.30
CA ASN A 54 -10.29 -3.53 -9.94
C ASN A 54 -11.35 -4.16 -9.03
N ALA A 55 -11.13 -4.19 -7.71
CA ALA A 55 -12.12 -4.61 -6.73
C ALA A 55 -13.35 -3.69 -6.76
N TYR A 56 -13.12 -2.38 -6.84
CA TYR A 56 -14.17 -1.38 -6.97
C TYR A 56 -14.98 -1.56 -8.27
N LEU A 57 -14.33 -1.82 -9.40
CA LEU A 57 -15.04 -2.14 -10.65
C LEU A 57 -15.81 -3.47 -10.53
N ALA A 58 -15.21 -4.50 -9.93
CA ALA A 58 -15.89 -5.78 -9.76
C ALA A 58 -17.12 -5.71 -8.84
N LEU A 59 -17.19 -4.70 -7.97
CA LEU A 59 -18.34 -4.37 -7.10
C LEU A 59 -19.52 -3.78 -7.87
N SER A 60 -19.31 -3.04 -8.96
CA SER A 60 -20.44 -2.52 -9.76
C SER A 60 -21.22 -3.63 -10.46
N ASP A 61 -20.59 -4.77 -10.72
CA ASP A 61 -21.23 -5.93 -11.35
C ASP A 61 -22.00 -6.82 -10.37
N LEU A 62 -21.79 -6.63 -9.06
CA LEU A 62 -22.43 -7.44 -8.02
C LEU A 62 -23.88 -6.99 -7.82
N THR A 63 -24.79 -7.96 -7.69
CA THR A 63 -26.17 -7.66 -7.29
C THR A 63 -26.20 -7.22 -5.82
N PRO A 64 -26.80 -6.07 -5.49
CA PRO A 64 -26.86 -5.59 -4.11
C PRO A 64 -27.71 -6.51 -3.24
N SER A 65 -27.18 -6.90 -2.08
CA SER A 65 -27.94 -7.58 -1.03
C SER A 65 -28.65 -6.56 -0.11
N PRO A 66 -29.86 -6.86 0.40
CA PRO A 66 -30.55 -5.97 1.32
C PRO A 66 -29.87 -5.90 2.72
N GLY A 67 -30.06 -4.76 3.38
CA GLY A 67 -29.75 -4.58 4.81
C GLY A 67 -28.34 -4.08 5.13
N GLY A 68 -28.05 -3.97 6.44
CA GLY A 68 -26.79 -3.44 6.97
C GLY A 68 -26.99 -2.18 7.84
N GLY A 69 -26.12 -2.01 8.83
CA GLY A 69 -26.11 -0.81 9.69
C GLY A 69 -25.53 0.43 8.98
N PRO A 70 -25.65 1.63 9.58
CA PRO A 70 -25.16 2.87 8.99
C PRO A 70 -23.62 2.98 8.94
N SER A 71 -22.91 2.19 9.75
CA SER A 71 -21.46 2.17 9.85
C SER A 71 -20.82 1.05 9.02
N CYS A 72 -19.56 1.23 8.58
CA CYS A 72 -18.78 0.23 7.81
C CYS A 72 -18.81 -1.16 8.46
N ILE A 73 -18.68 -1.25 9.78
CA ILE A 73 -18.76 -2.52 10.52
C ILE A 73 -20.16 -3.16 10.46
N GLY A 74 -21.22 -2.36 10.42
CA GLY A 74 -22.61 -2.83 10.41
C GLY A 74 -23.04 -3.46 9.09
N PHE A 75 -22.31 -3.25 7.99
CA PHE A 75 -22.63 -3.87 6.69
C PHE A 75 -21.50 -4.71 6.09
N CYS A 76 -20.23 -4.49 6.48
CA CYS A 76 -19.09 -5.29 6.03
C CYS A 76 -18.56 -6.27 7.08
N SER A 77 -19.31 -6.59 8.15
CA SER A 77 -18.80 -7.59 9.10
C SER A 77 -18.62 -8.95 8.39
N PRO A 78 -17.53 -9.70 8.67
CA PRO A 78 -17.30 -11.04 8.12
C PRO A 78 -18.42 -12.03 8.45
N SER A 79 -19.15 -11.79 9.54
CA SER A 79 -20.31 -12.58 9.97
C SER A 79 -21.56 -12.35 9.11
N VAL A 80 -21.55 -11.38 8.22
CA VAL A 80 -22.70 -11.00 7.38
C VAL A 80 -22.69 -11.81 6.10
N GLU A 81 -23.83 -12.42 5.76
CA GLU A 81 -23.99 -13.15 4.51
C GLU A 81 -23.90 -12.23 3.27
N GLY A 82 -23.45 -12.77 2.14
CA GLY A 82 -23.39 -12.06 0.85
C GLY A 82 -21.98 -11.68 0.38
N TRP A 83 -20.93 -12.08 1.09
CA TRP A 83 -19.56 -12.01 0.58
C TRP A 83 -19.37 -12.98 -0.59
N GLN A 84 -18.87 -12.46 -1.70
CA GLN A 84 -18.44 -13.25 -2.86
C GLN A 84 -16.94 -13.12 -3.04
N SER A 85 -16.25 -14.21 -3.38
CA SER A 85 -14.82 -14.16 -3.71
C SER A 85 -14.60 -14.07 -5.21
N LYS A 86 -13.74 -13.15 -5.66
CA LYS A 86 -13.23 -13.09 -7.03
C LYS A 86 -11.70 -13.13 -7.02
N MET A 87 -11.10 -13.68 -8.07
CA MET A 87 -9.65 -13.56 -8.30
C MET A 87 -9.39 -12.27 -9.07
N LEU A 88 -8.59 -11.36 -8.51
CA LEU A 88 -8.18 -10.09 -9.11
C LEU A 88 -6.65 -10.00 -9.03
N GLU A 89 -5.97 -9.76 -10.16
CA GLU A 89 -4.50 -9.72 -10.25
C GLU A 89 -3.80 -10.93 -9.57
N GLY A 90 -4.39 -12.12 -9.69
CA GLY A 90 -3.85 -13.34 -9.08
C GLY A 90 -4.09 -13.48 -7.57
N GLN A 91 -4.77 -12.52 -6.93
CA GLN A 91 -5.13 -12.57 -5.51
C GLN A 91 -6.63 -12.78 -5.32
N ARG A 92 -7.00 -13.55 -4.30
CA ARG A 92 -8.41 -13.71 -3.91
C ARG A 92 -8.86 -12.47 -3.15
N VAL A 93 -9.89 -11.82 -3.65
CA VAL A 93 -10.54 -10.67 -3.02
C VAL A 93 -11.99 -11.02 -2.71
N TRP A 94 -12.37 -10.82 -1.46
CA TRP A 94 -13.75 -10.89 -1.01
C TRP A 94 -14.42 -9.56 -1.27
N LEU A 95 -15.61 -9.59 -1.85
CA LEU A 95 -16.38 -8.45 -2.28
C LEU A 95 -17.81 -8.58 -1.78
N GLN A 96 -18.43 -7.47 -1.39
CA GLN A 96 -19.84 -7.43 -1.02
C GLN A 96 -20.44 -6.09 -1.41
N ARG A 97 -21.63 -6.11 -2.02
CA ARG A 97 -22.41 -4.91 -2.33
C ARG A 97 -23.76 -5.00 -1.62
N LYS A 98 -24.13 -3.93 -0.92
CA LYS A 98 -25.42 -3.80 -0.24
C LYS A 98 -26.13 -2.52 -0.63
N ARG A 99 -27.46 -2.59 -0.75
CA ARG A 99 -28.32 -1.43 -0.98
C ARG A 99 -29.18 -1.21 0.26
N LEU A 100 -29.13 0.00 0.80
CA LEU A 100 -30.02 0.43 1.89
C LEU A 100 -31.09 1.34 1.30
N SER A 101 -32.24 0.75 0.96
CA SER A 101 -33.37 1.46 0.33
C SER A 101 -33.88 2.61 1.18
N SER A 102 -33.82 2.51 2.52
CA SER A 102 -34.27 3.56 3.44
C SER A 102 -33.40 4.82 3.43
N LEU A 103 -32.16 4.72 2.93
CA LEU A 103 -31.19 5.81 2.93
C LEU A 103 -30.77 6.23 1.52
N SER A 104 -31.30 5.61 0.46
CA SER A 104 -30.90 5.89 -0.92
C SER A 104 -29.38 5.78 -1.14
N VAL A 105 -28.76 4.79 -0.50
CA VAL A 105 -27.31 4.61 -0.52
C VAL A 105 -26.94 3.16 -0.82
N GLU A 106 -25.97 3.00 -1.71
CA GLU A 106 -25.20 1.78 -1.89
C GLU A 106 -23.92 1.76 -1.04
N ARG A 107 -23.63 0.59 -0.51
CA ARG A 107 -22.57 0.32 0.45
C ARG A 107 -21.74 -0.84 -0.09
N TRP A 108 -20.46 -0.62 -0.35
CA TRP A 108 -19.59 -1.62 -0.96
C TRP A 108 -18.44 -1.98 -0.02
N CYS A 109 -18.03 -3.24 -0.03
CA CYS A 109 -16.97 -3.79 0.82
C CYS A 109 -16.00 -4.60 -0.04
N ALA A 110 -14.70 -4.45 0.19
CA ALA A 110 -13.69 -5.34 -0.36
C ALA A 110 -12.66 -5.71 0.72
N SER A 111 -12.16 -6.95 0.69
CA SER A 111 -11.16 -7.42 1.66
C SER A 111 -10.38 -8.61 1.12
N PHE A 112 -9.10 -8.73 1.47
CA PHE A 112 -8.30 -9.92 1.15
C PHE A 112 -8.49 -11.05 2.15
N ASP A 113 -8.67 -10.70 3.43
CA ASP A 113 -8.63 -11.62 4.57
C ASP A 113 -9.89 -11.56 5.45
N LYS A 114 -10.86 -10.71 5.07
CA LYS A 114 -12.05 -10.34 5.85
C LYS A 114 -11.74 -9.69 7.22
N LYS A 115 -10.52 -9.22 7.44
CA LYS A 115 -10.08 -8.45 8.62
C LYS A 115 -9.77 -7.01 8.27
N HIS A 116 -9.08 -6.81 7.14
CA HIS A 116 -8.76 -5.50 6.57
C HIS A 116 -9.74 -5.22 5.44
N ILE A 117 -10.69 -4.33 5.70
CA ILE A 117 -11.84 -4.13 4.84
C ILE A 117 -11.83 -2.70 4.34
N LYS A 118 -11.86 -2.55 3.01
CA LYS A 118 -12.11 -1.27 2.34
C LYS A 118 -13.60 -1.10 2.12
N CYS A 119 -14.14 -0.01 2.63
CA CYS A 119 -15.56 0.36 2.55
C CYS A 119 -15.75 1.53 1.59
N TRP A 120 -16.80 1.47 0.78
CA TRP A 120 -17.28 2.60 -0.02
C TRP A 120 -18.75 2.88 0.19
N TRP A 121 -19.10 4.14 -0.01
CA TRP A 121 -20.44 4.67 0.10
C TRP A 121 -20.78 5.47 -1.13
N HIS A 122 -21.90 5.11 -1.75
CA HIS A 122 -22.42 5.72 -2.96
C HIS A 122 -23.85 6.13 -2.69
N ASP A 123 -24.07 7.41 -2.44
CA ASP A 123 -25.44 7.93 -2.41
C ASP A 123 -25.96 8.15 -3.84
N ASP A 124 -27.28 8.27 -3.96
CA ASP A 124 -27.94 8.53 -5.25
C ASP A 124 -27.60 9.91 -5.84
N SER A 125 -27.02 10.82 -5.06
CA SER A 125 -26.53 12.11 -5.55
C SER A 125 -25.15 12.03 -6.22
N GLY A 126 -24.53 10.85 -6.19
CA GLY A 126 -23.21 10.61 -6.75
C GLY A 126 -22.06 10.90 -5.78
N ALA A 127 -22.33 11.26 -4.52
CA ALA A 127 -21.28 11.47 -3.55
C ALA A 127 -20.67 10.13 -3.13
N LYS A 128 -19.33 10.07 -3.20
CA LYS A 128 -18.53 8.92 -2.83
C LYS A 128 -17.78 9.19 -1.54
N ARG A 129 -17.85 8.26 -0.59
CA ARG A 129 -16.95 8.23 0.59
C ARG A 129 -16.25 6.89 0.65
N GLU A 130 -15.03 6.87 1.18
CA GLU A 130 -14.28 5.63 1.42
C GLU A 130 -13.64 5.63 2.81
N MET A 131 -13.48 4.44 3.38
CA MET A 131 -12.83 4.24 4.69
C MET A 131 -12.25 2.84 4.79
N TRP A 132 -11.24 2.70 5.64
CA TRP A 132 -10.69 1.41 6.05
C TRP A 132 -11.23 1.00 7.40
N LEU A 133 -11.61 -0.27 7.50
CA LEU A 133 -11.97 -0.93 8.75
C LEU A 133 -11.01 -2.08 8.98
N THR A 134 -10.33 -2.04 10.12
CA THR A 134 -9.53 -3.15 10.61
C THR A 134 -10.26 -3.76 11.79
N LEU A 135 -10.60 -5.04 11.68
CA LEU A 135 -11.21 -5.81 12.75
C LEU A 135 -10.13 -6.41 13.67
N PRO A 136 -10.40 -6.53 14.97
CA PRO A 136 -9.49 -7.16 15.92
C PRO A 136 -9.27 -8.65 15.64
#